data_AF-A0A838G6F4-F1
#
_entry.id   AF-A0A838G6F4-F1
#
_cell.length_a   1.000
_cell.length_b   1.000
_cell.length_c   1.000
_cell.angle_alpha   90.00
_cell.angle_beta   90.00
_cell.angle_gamma   90.00
#
_symmetry.space_group_name_H-M   'P 1'
#
loop_
_entity.id
_entity.type
_entity.pdbx_description
1 polymer ?
#
loop_
_entity_poly.entity_id
_entity_poly.type
_entity_poly.pdbx_seq_one_letter_code
_entity_poly.pdbx_strand_id
1 'polypeptide(L)'
;GRRRHVRIGVYPETKHPTYFDSIGLSLEEPLAAALCRHHLDRPNAPVFVQPFETANLRELDTLVRVPVVQLVDASGAPYDLVAAGETTTYRDLVTPAGLREVATYAEGVGTNKDLVLPRDAAGAVGAPSPVAKGDVRAEIFASPLSLGCPLAGYSSGIRIQATR
;
A
#
# COMPACT_ATOMS: atom_id res chain seq x y z
N GLY A 1 11.45 19.28 -28.20
CA GLY A 1 11.04 19.28 -26.78
C GLY A 1 12.24 18.93 -25.91
N ARG A 2 12.46 19.66 -24.81
CA ARG A 2 13.61 19.40 -23.91
C ARG A 2 13.34 18.14 -23.08
N ARG A 3 14.16 17.09 -23.25
CA ARG A 3 14.19 15.95 -22.33
C ARG A 3 14.55 16.49 -20.94
N ARG A 4 13.67 16.31 -19.96
CA ARG A 4 14.03 16.55 -18.56
C ARG A 4 14.77 15.29 -18.07
N HIS A 5 16.02 15.44 -17.62
CA HIS A 5 16.81 14.37 -16.99
C HIS A 5 16.32 14.09 -15.57
N VAL A 6 15.01 13.97 -15.37
CA VAL A 6 14.43 13.63 -14.07
C VAL A 6 14.23 12.13 -14.04
N ARG A 7 14.75 11.49 -12.99
CA ARG A 7 14.45 10.08 -12.69
C ARG A 7 12.99 10.00 -12.25
N ILE A 8 12.17 9.29 -13.03
CA ILE A 8 10.77 9.02 -12.71
C ILE A 8 10.71 7.68 -11.96
N GLY A 9 10.00 7.66 -10.83
CA GLY A 9 9.72 6.43 -10.10
C GLY A 9 8.39 5.81 -10.49
N VAL A 10 8.23 4.52 -10.19
CA VAL A 10 7.01 3.75 -10.46
C VAL A 10 6.46 3.14 -9.18
N TYR A 11 5.14 2.99 -9.10
CA TYR A 11 4.43 2.44 -7.93
C TYR A 11 3.45 1.37 -8.40
N PRO A 12 3.93 0.20 -8.88
CA PRO A 12 3.06 -0.90 -9.30
C PRO A 12 2.22 -1.43 -8.14
N GLU A 13 0.96 -1.72 -8.47
CA GLU A 13 0.02 -2.39 -7.56
C GLU A 13 -0.28 -3.81 -8.08
N THR A 14 -0.09 -4.84 -7.26
CA THR A 14 -0.58 -6.20 -7.57
C THR A 14 -2.03 -6.33 -7.10
N LYS A 15 -2.93 -6.64 -8.04
CA LYS A 15 -4.35 -6.81 -7.76
C LYS A 15 -4.68 -8.29 -7.59
N HIS A 16 -5.26 -8.63 -6.44
CA HIS A 16 -5.78 -9.96 -6.14
C HIS A 16 -4.79 -11.14 -6.33
N PRO A 17 -3.57 -11.08 -5.78
CA PRO A 17 -2.56 -12.14 -5.95
C PRO A 17 -3.10 -13.54 -5.60
N THR A 18 -3.78 -13.71 -4.46
CA THR A 18 -4.38 -15.01 -4.08
C THR A 18 -5.33 -15.56 -5.16
N TYR A 19 -6.10 -14.70 -5.84
CA TYR A 19 -6.98 -15.15 -6.92
C TYR A 19 -6.16 -15.62 -8.13
N PHE A 20 -5.17 -14.84 -8.56
CA PHE A 20 -4.36 -15.17 -9.72
C PHE A 20 -3.50 -16.42 -9.49
N ASP A 21 -3.01 -16.64 -8.27
CA ASP A 21 -2.36 -17.89 -7.87
C ASP A 21 -3.30 -19.09 -8.01
N SER A 22 -4.56 -18.95 -7.55
CA SER A 22 -5.54 -20.03 -7.58
C SER A 22 -5.86 -20.54 -8.99
N ILE A 23 -5.60 -19.73 -10.02
CA ILE A 23 -5.81 -20.07 -11.43
C ILE A 23 -4.49 -20.32 -12.19
N GLY A 24 -3.36 -20.42 -11.48
CA GLY A 24 -2.04 -20.70 -12.07
C GLY A 24 -1.44 -19.52 -12.84
N LEU A 25 -1.83 -18.29 -12.50
CA LEU A 25 -1.37 -17.05 -13.12
C LEU A 25 -0.68 -16.11 -12.11
N SER A 26 0.17 -16.66 -11.24
CA SER A 26 0.88 -15.91 -10.20
C SER A 26 1.52 -14.62 -10.74
N LEU A 27 1.43 -13.54 -9.97
CA LEU A 27 1.85 -12.20 -10.38
C LEU A 27 3.28 -11.87 -9.92
N GLU A 28 3.76 -12.61 -8.92
CA GLU A 28 4.95 -12.39 -8.14
C GLU A 28 6.20 -12.54 -8.99
N GLU A 29 6.38 -13.68 -9.66
CA GLU A 29 7.55 -13.95 -10.50
C GLU A 29 7.56 -13.08 -11.77
N PRO A 30 6.44 -12.86 -12.48
CA PRO A 30 6.40 -11.92 -13.60
C PRO A 30 6.78 -10.49 -13.20
N LEU A 31 6.31 -10.02 -12.04
CA LEU A 31 6.65 -8.71 -11.50
C LEU A 31 8.13 -8.64 -11.14
N ALA A 32 8.65 -9.62 -10.38
CA ALA A 32 10.06 -9.70 -10.02
C ALA A 32 10.97 -9.69 -11.25
N ALA A 33 10.63 -10.49 -12.27
CA ALA A 33 11.35 -10.52 -13.53
C ALA A 33 11.30 -9.18 -14.26
N ALA A 34 10.17 -8.47 -14.25
CA ALA A 34 10.05 -7.14 -14.84
C ALA A 34 10.93 -6.12 -14.11
N LEU A 35 10.93 -6.11 -12.78
CA LEU A 35 11.76 -5.22 -11.97
C LEU A 35 13.25 -5.46 -12.24
N CYS A 36 13.66 -6.73 -12.26
CA CYS A 36 15.03 -7.14 -12.57
C CYS A 36 15.48 -6.68 -13.98
N ARG A 37 14.65 -6.93 -15.01
CA ARG A 37 14.91 -6.48 -16.39
C ARG A 37 15.11 -4.96 -16.52
N HIS A 38 14.52 -4.18 -15.61
CA HIS A 38 14.62 -2.72 -15.59
C HIS A 38 15.60 -2.17 -14.54
N HIS A 39 16.35 -3.04 -13.86
CA HIS A 39 17.29 -2.66 -12.79
C HIS A 39 16.63 -1.91 -11.62
N LEU A 40 15.38 -2.29 -11.34
CA LEU A 40 14.52 -1.74 -10.28
C LEU A 40 14.46 -2.66 -9.05
N ASP A 41 15.20 -3.75 -9.01
CA ASP A 41 15.18 -4.83 -8.01
C ASP A 41 16.11 -4.63 -6.81
N ARG A 42 16.45 -3.37 -6.49
CA ARG A 42 17.43 -3.00 -5.45
C ARG A 42 16.86 -1.98 -4.45
N PRO A 43 17.37 -1.91 -3.20
CA PRO A 43 16.76 -1.10 -2.13
C PRO A 43 16.59 0.40 -2.44
N ASN A 44 17.46 0.96 -3.29
CA ASN A 44 17.45 2.38 -3.68
C ASN A 44 16.91 2.62 -5.09
N ALA A 45 16.27 1.61 -5.70
CA ALA A 45 15.58 1.80 -6.97
C ALA A 45 14.38 2.74 -6.78
N PRO A 46 14.02 3.56 -7.79
CA PRO A 46 12.87 4.43 -7.72
C PRO A 46 11.57 3.64 -7.96
N VAL A 47 11.34 2.60 -7.16
CA VAL A 47 10.14 1.76 -7.22
C VAL A 47 9.65 1.46 -5.81
N PHE A 48 8.34 1.34 -5.69
CA PHE A 48 7.68 0.76 -4.53
C PHE A 48 6.60 -0.21 -5.03
N VAL A 49 6.33 -1.30 -4.33
CA VAL A 49 5.26 -2.25 -4.70
C VAL A 49 4.14 -2.18 -3.66
N GLN A 50 2.89 -2.19 -4.15
CA GLN A 50 1.68 -2.04 -3.32
C GLN A 50 0.70 -3.18 -3.52
N PRO A 51 0.43 -3.98 -2.49
CA PRO A 51 -0.73 -4.85 -2.47
C PRO A 51 -1.65 -4.54 -1.29
N PHE A 52 -2.89 -4.98 -1.44
CA PHE A 52 -3.85 -5.05 -0.34
C PHE A 52 -3.72 -6.35 0.49
N GLU A 53 -3.11 -7.39 -0.08
CA GLU A 53 -2.91 -8.70 0.54
C GLU A 53 -1.54 -8.78 1.22
N THR A 54 -1.49 -9.42 2.39
CA THR A 54 -0.29 -9.43 3.26
C THR A 54 0.71 -10.53 2.90
N ALA A 55 0.23 -11.70 2.44
CA ALA A 55 1.07 -12.85 2.09
C ALA A 55 1.94 -12.57 0.85
N ASN A 56 1.36 -11.92 -0.17
CA ASN A 56 2.05 -11.47 -1.37
C ASN A 56 3.29 -10.61 -1.05
N LEU A 57 3.19 -9.74 -0.03
CA LEU A 57 4.32 -8.91 0.40
C LEU A 57 5.47 -9.74 0.93
N ARG A 58 5.15 -10.73 1.76
CA ARG A 58 6.14 -11.60 2.38
C ARG A 58 6.84 -12.45 1.32
N GLU A 59 6.13 -12.87 0.28
CA GLU A 59 6.72 -13.58 -0.85
C GLU A 59 7.60 -12.68 -1.73
N LEU A 60 7.11 -11.51 -2.12
CA LEU A 60 7.87 -10.55 -2.94
C LEU A 60 9.16 -10.08 -2.26
N ASP A 61 9.16 -9.93 -0.93
CA ASP A 61 10.37 -9.58 -0.16
C ASP A 61 11.48 -10.65 -0.27
N THR A 62 11.11 -11.91 -0.56
CA THR A 62 12.10 -12.98 -0.84
C THR A 62 12.64 -12.95 -2.28
N LEU A 63 11.88 -12.41 -3.23
CA LEU A 63 12.19 -12.41 -4.67
C LEU A 63 12.94 -11.15 -5.11
N VAL A 64 12.60 -9.99 -4.55
CA VAL A 64 13.15 -8.69 -4.92
C VAL A 64 13.36 -7.82 -3.70
N ARG A 65 14.48 -7.08 -3.66
CA ARG A 65 14.79 -6.16 -2.55
C ARG A 65 14.28 -4.77 -2.86
N VAL A 66 12.96 -4.63 -3.02
CA VAL A 66 12.30 -3.34 -3.27
C VAL A 66 11.45 -2.95 -2.06
N PRO A 67 11.35 -1.65 -1.73
CA PRO A 67 10.47 -1.20 -0.67
C PRO A 67 9.01 -1.56 -1.00
N VAL A 68 8.31 -2.14 -0.03
CA VAL A 68 6.90 -2.48 -0.17
C VAL A 68 6.03 -1.64 0.75
N VAL A 69 4.80 -1.39 0.31
CA VAL A 69 3.82 -0.57 1.02
C VAL A 69 2.49 -1.31 1.13
N GLN A 70 2.09 -1.61 2.36
CA GLN A 70 0.82 -2.27 2.66
C GLN A 70 -0.34 -1.32 2.38
N LEU A 71 -1.23 -1.69 1.45
CA LEU A 71 -2.47 -0.94 1.23
C LEU A 71 -3.56 -1.37 2.22
N VAL A 72 -4.29 -0.38 2.72
CA VAL A 72 -5.37 -0.57 3.70
C VAL A 72 -6.59 0.23 3.28
N ASP A 73 -7.73 -0.44 3.10
CA ASP A 73 -8.99 0.22 2.80
C ASP A 73 -9.82 0.51 4.08
N ALA A 74 -10.80 1.40 3.98
CA ALA A 74 -11.64 1.82 5.11
C ALA A 74 -12.49 0.70 5.72
N SER A 75 -12.69 -0.40 4.98
CA SER A 75 -13.53 -1.53 5.39
C SER A 75 -13.08 -2.82 4.73
N GLY A 76 -13.44 -3.95 5.32
CA GLY A 76 -13.09 -5.28 4.82
C GLY A 76 -11.79 -5.80 5.43
N ALA A 77 -11.18 -6.76 4.74
CA ALA A 77 -9.98 -7.46 5.18
C ALA A 77 -9.08 -7.77 3.96
N PRO A 78 -7.77 -7.97 4.19
CA PRO A 78 -6.89 -8.57 3.20
C PRO A 78 -7.45 -9.91 2.74
N TYR A 79 -7.57 -10.12 1.43
CA TYR A 79 -8.28 -11.28 0.88
C TYR A 79 -7.54 -12.59 1.15
N ASP A 80 -6.21 -12.57 1.16
CA ASP A 80 -5.36 -13.70 1.57
C ASP A 80 -5.69 -14.20 2.97
N LEU A 81 -5.89 -13.28 3.93
CA LEU A 81 -6.27 -13.62 5.30
C LEU A 81 -7.68 -14.21 5.37
N VAL A 82 -8.62 -13.64 4.60
CA VAL A 82 -9.98 -14.20 4.48
C VAL A 82 -9.95 -15.62 3.89
N ALA A 83 -9.16 -15.84 2.84
CA ALA A 83 -9.01 -17.15 2.20
C ALA A 83 -8.36 -18.18 3.15
N ALA A 84 -7.47 -17.74 4.04
CA ALA A 84 -6.90 -18.55 5.10
C ALA A 84 -7.84 -18.80 6.30
N GLY A 85 -9.05 -18.21 6.30
CA GLY A 85 -10.02 -18.34 7.38
C GLY A 85 -9.73 -17.45 8.59
N GLU A 86 -8.86 -16.45 8.45
CA GLU A 86 -8.60 -15.47 9.49
C GLU A 86 -9.69 -14.40 9.57
N THR A 87 -9.73 -13.71 10.72
CA THR A 87 -10.71 -12.65 10.99
C THR A 87 -10.10 -11.25 11.03
N THR A 88 -8.79 -11.14 10.79
CA THR A 88 -8.03 -9.89 10.77
C THR A 88 -8.58 -8.95 9.70
N THR A 89 -8.99 -7.75 10.09
CA THR A 89 -9.52 -6.72 9.18
C THR A 89 -8.48 -5.66 8.86
N TYR A 90 -8.76 -4.83 7.85
CA TYR A 90 -7.94 -3.66 7.56
C TYR A 90 -7.83 -2.70 8.76
N ARG A 91 -8.86 -2.61 9.60
CA ARG A 91 -8.82 -1.77 10.81
C ARG A 91 -7.82 -2.30 11.84
N ASP A 92 -7.67 -3.62 11.92
CA ASP A 92 -6.73 -4.25 12.85
C ASP A 92 -5.28 -3.94 12.47
N LEU A 93 -4.99 -3.92 11.15
CA LEU A 93 -3.67 -3.58 10.61
C LEU A 93 -3.22 -2.15 10.96
N VAL A 94 -4.16 -1.23 11.18
CA VAL A 94 -3.88 0.19 11.44
C VAL A 94 -4.00 0.60 12.91
N THR A 95 -4.16 -0.37 13.81
CA THR A 95 -3.98 -0.14 15.25
C THR A 95 -2.50 0.06 15.59
N PRO A 96 -2.13 0.63 16.76
CA PRO A 96 -0.72 0.69 17.17
C PRO A 96 -0.01 -0.66 17.25
N ALA A 97 -0.73 -1.75 17.51
CA ALA A 97 -0.16 -3.10 17.46
C ALA A 97 -0.02 -3.59 16.01
N GLY A 98 -1.05 -3.40 15.19
CA GLY A 98 -1.03 -3.76 13.76
C GLY A 98 0.07 -3.03 13.00
N LEU A 99 0.26 -1.73 13.23
CA LEU A 99 1.32 -0.97 12.58
C LEU A 99 2.72 -1.45 12.96
N ARG A 100 2.92 -1.94 14.20
CA ARG A 100 4.18 -2.57 14.61
C ARG A 100 4.42 -3.90 13.89
N GLU A 101 3.37 -4.69 13.66
CA GLU A 101 3.46 -5.92 12.87
C GLU A 101 3.74 -5.60 11.39
N VAL A 102 3.04 -4.62 10.81
CA VAL A 102 3.26 -4.16 9.43
C VAL A 102 4.71 -3.69 9.24
N ALA A 103 5.28 -2.99 10.23
CA ALA A 103 6.68 -2.54 10.19
C ALA A 103 7.70 -3.69 10.07
N THR A 104 7.31 -4.94 10.34
CA THR A 104 8.21 -6.10 10.19
C THR A 104 8.40 -6.52 8.74
N TYR A 105 7.48 -6.15 7.84
CA TYR A 105 7.51 -6.57 6.44
C TYR A 105 7.27 -5.43 5.42
N ALA A 106 6.84 -4.24 5.84
CA ALA A 106 6.60 -3.11 4.96
C ALA A 106 7.30 -1.83 5.43
N GLU A 107 7.80 -1.05 4.46
CA GLU A 107 8.45 0.26 4.70
C GLU A 107 7.39 1.37 4.86
N GLY A 108 6.15 1.11 4.44
CA GLY A 108 5.07 2.08 4.50
C GLY A 108 3.67 1.45 4.54
N VAL A 109 2.70 2.28 4.90
CA VAL A 109 1.26 1.99 4.77
C VAL A 109 0.65 3.01 3.82
N GLY A 110 0.05 2.52 2.74
CA GLY A 110 -0.89 3.30 1.95
C GLY A 110 -2.27 3.11 2.56
N THR A 111 -2.94 4.16 3.02
CA THR A 111 -4.25 4.00 3.66
C THR A 111 -5.31 4.92 3.08
N ASN A 112 -6.56 4.44 3.12
CA ASN A 112 -7.72 5.25 2.87
C ASN A 112 -7.75 6.46 3.84
N LYS A 113 -7.95 7.66 3.31
CA LYS A 113 -7.99 8.91 4.07
C LYS A 113 -8.95 8.89 5.28
N ASP A 114 -10.05 8.15 5.19
CA ASP A 114 -11.06 8.09 6.25
C ASP A 114 -10.55 7.28 7.47
N LEU A 115 -9.47 6.52 7.31
CA LEU A 115 -8.76 5.88 8.42
C LEU A 115 -7.76 6.82 9.11
N VAL A 116 -7.30 7.90 8.44
CA VAL A 116 -6.37 8.88 9.01
C VAL A 116 -7.12 10.02 9.69
N LEU A 117 -8.14 10.53 9.01
CA LEU A 117 -9.00 11.62 9.46
C LEU A 117 -10.46 11.14 9.43
N PRO A 118 -10.88 10.34 10.44
CA PRO A 118 -12.23 9.79 10.47
C PRO A 118 -13.27 10.90 10.52
N ARG A 119 -14.40 10.67 9.87
CA ARG A 119 -15.55 11.59 9.89
C ARG A 119 -16.60 11.13 10.89
N ASP A 120 -17.22 12.09 11.56
CA ASP A 120 -18.39 11.80 12.39
C ASP A 120 -19.65 11.56 11.54
N ALA A 121 -20.77 11.23 12.20
CA ALA A 121 -22.04 10.99 11.53
C ALA A 121 -22.59 12.21 10.76
N ALA A 122 -22.14 13.43 11.09
CA ALA A 122 -22.48 14.66 10.38
C ALA A 122 -21.51 14.95 9.21
N GLY A 123 -20.50 14.10 9.00
CA GLY A 123 -19.48 14.26 7.97
C GLY A 123 -18.34 15.20 8.34
N ALA A 124 -18.32 15.73 9.57
CA ALA A 124 -17.25 16.60 10.04
C ALA A 124 -15.98 15.78 10.33
N VAL A 125 -14.82 16.38 10.07
CA VAL A 125 -13.52 15.73 10.32
C VAL A 125 -13.26 15.67 11.82
N GLY A 126 -13.02 14.47 12.32
CA GLY A 126 -12.66 14.20 13.72
C GLY A 126 -11.16 14.35 13.99
N ALA A 127 -10.74 13.90 15.17
CA ALA A 127 -9.33 13.89 15.54
C ALA A 127 -8.51 12.91 14.68
N PRO A 128 -7.24 13.22 14.37
CA PRO A 128 -6.36 12.29 13.66
C PRO A 128 -6.23 10.95 14.38
N SER A 129 -6.30 9.86 13.62
CA SER A 129 -6.16 8.51 14.14
C SER A 129 -4.71 8.17 14.48
N PRO A 130 -4.45 7.03 15.17
CA PRO A 130 -3.09 6.54 15.40
C PRO A 130 -2.26 6.35 14.12
N VAL A 131 -2.89 6.16 12.96
CA VAL A 131 -2.21 6.04 11.68
C VAL A 131 -1.39 7.28 11.33
N ALA A 132 -1.88 8.45 11.73
CA ALA A 132 -1.16 9.71 11.55
C ALA A 132 0.09 9.84 12.45
N LYS A 133 0.25 8.95 13.44
CA LYS A 133 1.27 9.03 14.50
C LYS A 133 2.15 7.77 14.58
N GLY A 134 1.89 6.76 13.75
CA GLY A 134 2.62 5.50 13.79
C GLY A 134 4.06 5.61 13.30
N ASP A 135 4.90 4.67 13.70
CA ASP A 135 6.33 4.62 13.36
C ASP A 135 6.60 4.18 11.90
N VAL A 136 5.56 3.71 11.20
CA VAL A 136 5.62 3.34 9.77
C VAL A 136 5.34 4.56 8.91
N ARG A 137 6.05 4.70 7.78
CA ARG A 137 5.76 5.78 6.82
C ARG A 137 4.32 5.68 6.34
N ALA A 138 3.50 6.68 6.67
CA ALA A 138 2.12 6.72 6.23
C ALA A 138 2.00 7.53 4.93
N GLU A 139 1.41 6.90 3.91
CA GLU A 139 0.99 7.52 2.67
C GLU A 139 -0.54 7.45 2.57
N ILE A 140 -1.16 8.59 2.28
CA ILE A 140 -2.62 8.67 2.15
C ILE A 140 -2.97 8.52 0.67
N PHE A 141 -3.80 7.54 0.32
CA PHE A 141 -4.41 7.49 -1.00
C PHE A 141 -5.90 7.84 -0.92
N ALA A 142 -6.38 8.62 -1.88
CA ALA A 142 -7.79 8.92 -2.03
C ALA A 142 -8.39 7.95 -3.06
N SER A 143 -9.37 7.15 -2.65
CA SER A 143 -10.20 6.42 -3.60
C SER A 143 -10.95 7.42 -4.50
N PRO A 144 -10.97 7.25 -5.84
CA PRO A 144 -11.50 8.24 -6.78
C PRO A 144 -12.99 8.58 -6.57
N LEU A 145 -13.72 7.77 -5.82
CA LEU A 145 -15.14 8.03 -5.50
C LEU A 145 -15.36 9.13 -4.45
N SER A 146 -14.29 9.73 -3.89
CA SER A 146 -14.42 10.72 -2.81
C SER A 146 -14.24 12.17 -3.23
N LEU A 147 -14.11 12.47 -4.53
CA LEU A 147 -14.04 13.83 -5.05
C LEU A 147 -15.14 13.99 -6.09
N GLY A 148 -16.21 14.71 -5.75
CA GLY A 148 -17.28 15.13 -6.66
C GLY A 148 -16.82 16.16 -7.70
N CYS A 149 -15.61 16.01 -8.26
CA CYS A 149 -15.04 16.90 -9.27
C CYS A 149 -14.52 16.05 -10.43
N PRO A 150 -15.09 16.16 -11.64
CA PRO A 150 -14.77 15.29 -12.76
C PRO A 150 -13.51 15.79 -13.47
N LEU A 151 -12.35 15.74 -12.82
CA LEU A 151 -11.08 16.01 -13.49
C LEU A 151 -9.97 15.11 -12.92
N ALA A 152 -9.52 14.19 -13.77
CA ALA A 152 -8.26 13.46 -13.71
C ALA A 152 -7.92 12.77 -12.38
N GLY A 153 -7.98 11.43 -12.38
CA GLY A 153 -7.39 10.60 -11.33
C GLY A 153 -5.91 10.92 -11.15
N TYR A 154 -5.60 11.68 -10.12
CA TYR A 154 -4.26 11.91 -9.61
C TYR A 154 -4.25 11.46 -8.15
N SER A 155 -3.50 10.39 -7.87
CA SER A 155 -3.09 10.05 -6.52
C SER A 155 -2.05 11.08 -6.08
N SER A 156 -2.46 12.09 -5.32
CA SER A 156 -1.54 12.96 -4.61
C SER A 156 -1.24 12.33 -3.25
N GLY A 157 -0.20 11.49 -3.19
CA GLY A 157 0.30 10.94 -1.94
C GLY A 157 0.83 12.05 -1.04
N ILE A 158 0.19 12.28 0.10
CA ILE A 158 0.74 13.12 1.18
C ILE A 158 1.73 12.25 1.95
N ARG A 159 3.02 12.61 1.90
CA ARG A 159 4.06 11.99 2.74
C ARG A 159 3.97 12.54 4.15
N ILE A 160 3.61 11.70 5.12
CA ILE A 160 3.82 11.99 6.54
C ILE A 160 5.10 11.25 6.95
N GLN A 161 6.21 11.98 7.12
CA GLN A 161 7.45 11.41 7.64
C GLN A 161 7.39 11.38 9.17
N ALA A 162 7.29 10.19 9.75
CA ALA A 162 7.74 9.95 11.12
C ALA A 162 9.25 9.67 11.08
N THR A 163 10.04 10.46 11.80
CA THR A 163 11.48 10.27 11.95
C THR A 163 11.78 9.17 12.98
N ARG A 164 12.85 8.41 12.69
CA ARG A 164 13.40 7.26 13.43
C ARG A 164 13.39 7.36 14.95
#